data_AF-A0AAD9ZPD3-F1
#
_entry.id   AF-A0AAD9ZPD3-F1
#
_cell.length_a   1.000
_cell.length_b   1.000
_cell.length_c   1.000
_cell.angle_alpha   90.00
_cell.angle_beta   90.00
_cell.angle_gamma   90.00
#
_symmetry.space_group_name_H-M   'P 1'
#
loop_
_entity.id
_entity.type
_entity.pdbx_description
1 polymer ?
#
loop_
_entity_poly.entity_id
_entity_poly.type
_entity_poly.pdbx_seq_one_letter_code
_entity_poly.pdbx_strand_id
1 'polypeptide(L)'
;MSLKSRPLDSNSAEILAIKKALDLCLSEPSLHGRVISIVSDSKTAVSWINSDDFGSLDNVELIYCIRFHMKNWVGMEIVHASLMFNSFTDNLAKLGSCSNGDILHWS
;
A
#
# COMPACT_ATOMS: atom_id res chain seq x y z
N MET A 1 13.50 -0.55 28.73
CA MET A 1 14.20 -0.82 27.46
C MET A 1 13.26 -0.38 26.35
N SER A 2 13.48 0.80 25.77
CA SER A 2 12.58 1.39 24.77
C SER A 2 12.85 0.74 23.42
N LEU A 3 11.88 -0.01 22.88
CA LEU A 3 11.90 -0.48 21.50
C LEU A 3 11.76 0.75 20.61
N LYS A 4 12.88 1.31 20.17
CA LYS A 4 12.90 2.25 19.05
C LYS A 4 12.27 1.52 17.87
N SER A 5 11.12 1.98 17.40
CA SER A 5 10.52 1.51 16.16
C SER A 5 11.57 1.59 15.06
N ARG A 6 11.88 0.46 14.42
CA ARG A 6 12.70 0.51 13.21
C ARG A 6 11.92 1.35 12.19
N PRO A 7 12.58 2.29 11.48
CA PRO A 7 11.96 2.90 10.32
C PRO A 7 11.51 1.77 9.39
N LEU A 8 10.27 1.82 8.90
CA LEU A 8 9.86 0.93 7.81
C LEU A 8 10.85 1.12 6.66
N ASP A 9 11.37 0.01 6.13
CA ASP A 9 12.16 0.10 4.91
C ASP A 9 11.26 0.54 3.75
N SER A 10 11.89 1.08 2.71
CA SER A 10 11.17 1.69 1.59
C SER A 10 10.13 0.78 0.97
N ASN A 11 10.40 -0.53 0.83
CA ASN A 11 9.44 -1.44 0.20
C ASN A 11 8.25 -1.73 1.12
N SER A 12 8.50 -1.88 2.42
CA SER A 12 7.44 -2.10 3.40
C SER A 12 6.53 -0.86 3.53
N ALA A 13 7.08 0.34 3.39
CA ALA A 13 6.28 1.57 3.31
C ALA A 13 5.37 1.60 2.07
N GLU A 14 5.87 1.18 0.91
CA GLU A 14 5.11 1.08 -0.34
C GLU A 14 3.97 0.05 -0.23
N ILE A 15 4.24 -1.13 0.34
CA ILE A 15 3.23 -2.17 0.56
C ILE A 15 2.14 -1.66 1.50
N LEU A 16 2.52 -0.94 2.56
CA LEU A 16 1.57 -0.34 3.47
C LEU A 16 0.71 0.72 2.77
N ALA A 17 1.30 1.56 1.92
CA ALA A 17 0.56 2.56 1.14
C ALA A 17 -0.47 1.89 0.21
N ILE A 18 -0.09 0.81 -0.47
CA ILE A 18 -1.00 0.02 -1.30
C ILE A 18 -2.12 -0.59 -0.46
N LYS A 19 -1.82 -1.17 0.71
CA LYS A 19 -2.84 -1.70 1.63
C LYS A 19 -3.82 -0.61 2.06
N LYS A 20 -3.34 0.60 2.36
CA LYS A 20 -4.20 1.73 2.73
C LYS A 20 -5.10 2.17 1.57
N ALA A 21 -4.59 2.23 0.35
CA ALA A 21 -5.41 2.51 -0.83
C ALA A 21 -6.52 1.47 -1.02
N LEU A 22 -6.19 0.19 -0.80
CA LEU A 22 -7.17 -0.90 -0.85
C LEU A 22 -8.22 -0.79 0.27
N ASP A 23 -7.82 -0.47 1.49
CA ASP A 23 -8.73 -0.28 2.62
C ASP A 23 -9.71 0.88 2.36
N LEU A 24 -9.25 1.96 1.75
CA LEU A 24 -10.12 3.06 1.33
C LEU A 24 -11.14 2.59 0.30
N CYS A 25 -10.72 1.80 -0.70
CA CYS A 25 -11.65 1.24 -1.69
C CYS A 25 -12.70 0.33 -1.05
N LEU A 26 -12.29 -0.51 -0.09
CA LEU A 26 -13.18 -1.41 0.66
C LEU A 26 -14.16 -0.65 1.57
N SER A 27 -13.74 0.51 2.09
CA SER A 27 -14.58 1.33 2.96
C SER A 27 -15.63 2.15 2.21
N GLU A 28 -15.54 2.25 0.89
CA GLU A 28 -16.38 3.12 0.06
C GLU A 28 -17.38 2.29 -0.76
N PRO A 29 -18.66 2.20 -0.33
CA PRO A 29 -19.64 1.32 -0.97
C PRO A 29 -19.94 1.68 -2.42
N SER A 30 -19.75 2.95 -2.81
CA SER A 30 -19.98 3.40 -4.20
C SER A 30 -18.99 2.80 -5.22
N LEU A 31 -17.88 2.24 -4.72
CA LEU A 31 -16.87 1.57 -5.51
C LEU A 31 -17.17 0.08 -5.73
N HIS A 32 -18.04 -0.54 -4.92
CA HIS A 32 -18.37 -1.96 -5.06
C HIS A 32 -18.91 -2.32 -6.45
N GLY A 33 -18.39 -3.42 -7.02
CA GLY A 33 -18.76 -3.89 -8.37
C GLY A 33 -18.12 -3.11 -9.52
N ARG A 34 -17.28 -2.10 -9.24
CA ARG A 34 -16.47 -1.42 -10.25
C ARG A 34 -15.11 -2.11 -10.43
N VAL A 35 -14.56 -1.93 -11.62
CA VAL A 35 -13.16 -2.25 -11.92
C VAL A 35 -12.29 -1.13 -11.35
N ILE A 36 -11.30 -1.49 -10.54
CA ILE A 36 -10.41 -0.56 -9.83
C ILE A 36 -8.98 -1.03 -10.01
N SER A 37 -8.12 -0.10 -10.41
CA SER A 37 -6.68 -0.32 -10.52
C SER A 37 -5.97 0.57 -9.51
N ILE A 38 -5.30 -0.03 -8.53
CA ILE A 38 -4.38 0.69 -7.64
C ILE A 38 -3.02 0.73 -8.32
N VAL A 39 -2.48 1.93 -8.50
CA VAL A 39 -1.24 2.16 -9.23
C VAL A 39 -0.13 2.53 -8.25
N SER A 40 0.98 1.80 -8.29
CA SER A 40 2.21 2.13 -7.54
C SER A 40 3.39 2.22 -8.49
N ASP A 41 4.35 3.09 -8.18
CA ASP A 41 5.63 3.22 -8.87
C ASP A 41 6.71 2.28 -8.28
N SER A 42 6.41 1.58 -7.20
CA SER A 42 7.27 0.55 -6.64
C SER A 42 7.10 -0.77 -7.38
N LYS A 43 7.94 -0.99 -8.38
CA LYS A 43 8.01 -2.27 -9.12
C LYS A 43 8.17 -3.47 -8.17
N THR A 44 8.98 -3.32 -7.13
CA THR A 44 9.24 -4.39 -6.15
C THR A 44 8.00 -4.72 -5.34
N ALA A 45 7.33 -3.72 -4.76
CA ALA A 45 6.12 -3.95 -3.96
C ALA A 45 5.01 -4.59 -4.80
N VAL A 46 4.78 -4.07 -6.00
CA VAL A 46 3.80 -4.64 -6.95
C VAL A 46 4.17 -6.08 -7.33
N SER A 47 5.45 -6.36 -7.58
CA SER A 47 5.93 -7.71 -7.91
C SER A 47 5.69 -8.69 -6.77
N TRP A 48 5.99 -8.30 -5.53
CA TRP A 48 5.72 -9.17 -4.37
C TRP A 48 4.23 -9.41 -4.22
N ILE A 49 3.40 -8.37 -4.26
CA ILE A 49 1.94 -8.53 -4.14
C ILE A 49 1.37 -9.49 -5.20
N ASN A 50 1.86 -9.43 -6.44
CA ASN A 50 1.34 -10.20 -7.56
C ASN A 50 2.04 -11.56 -7.80
N SER A 51 3.02 -11.95 -6.99
CA SER A 51 3.74 -13.22 -7.13
C SER A 51 3.61 -14.08 -5.88
N ASP A 52 4.35 -15.17 -5.78
CA ASP A 52 4.45 -15.98 -4.55
C ASP A 52 5.53 -15.47 -3.58
N ASP A 53 6.29 -14.44 -3.97
CA ASP A 53 7.35 -13.85 -3.13
C ASP A 53 6.77 -12.78 -2.19
N PHE A 54 7.23 -12.77 -0.95
CA PHE A 54 6.84 -11.81 0.08
C PHE A 54 7.95 -10.79 0.39
N GLY A 55 9.16 -11.00 -0.15
CA GLY A 55 10.33 -10.20 0.15
C GLY A 55 10.86 -10.48 1.55
N SER A 56 10.24 -9.88 2.57
CA SER A 56 10.63 -10.03 3.97
C SER A 56 9.51 -10.64 4.80
N LEU A 57 9.87 -11.29 5.93
CA LEU A 57 8.91 -11.84 6.87
C LEU A 57 7.95 -10.78 7.43
N ASP A 58 8.44 -9.54 7.60
CA ASP A 58 7.66 -8.42 8.11
C ASP A 58 6.50 -8.02 7.19
N ASN A 59 6.59 -8.35 5.89
CA ASN A 59 5.58 -8.02 4.89
C ASN A 59 4.54 -9.12 4.64
N VAL A 60 4.75 -10.32 5.19
CA VAL A 60 3.93 -11.51 4.89
C VAL A 60 2.46 -11.25 5.19
N GLU A 61 2.16 -10.74 6.38
CA GLU A 61 0.78 -10.47 6.80
C GLU A 61 0.09 -9.43 5.90
N LEU A 62 0.77 -8.30 5.64
CA LEU A 62 0.24 -7.23 4.80
C LEU A 62 -0.06 -7.72 3.39
N ILE A 63 0.90 -8.42 2.78
CA ILE A 63 0.75 -8.96 1.43
C ILE A 63 -0.38 -10.00 1.38
N TYR A 64 -0.49 -10.89 2.36
CA TYR A 64 -1.60 -11.85 2.42
C TYR A 64 -2.95 -11.15 2.50
N CYS A 65 -3.09 -10.13 3.35
CA CYS A 65 -4.32 -9.35 3.41
C CYS A 65 -4.66 -8.70 2.07
N ILE A 66 -3.68 -8.07 1.41
CA ILE A 66 -3.88 -7.47 0.07
C ILE A 66 -4.39 -8.52 -0.91
N ARG A 67 -3.66 -9.63 -1.06
CA ARG A 67 -3.99 -10.71 -2.00
C ARG A 67 -5.38 -11.31 -1.71
N PHE A 68 -5.71 -11.51 -0.43
CA PHE A 68 -7.02 -12.01 -0.03
C PHE A 68 -8.14 -11.10 -0.53
N HIS A 69 -8.03 -9.79 -0.34
CA HIS A 69 -9.05 -8.85 -0.79
C HIS A 69 -9.12 -8.75 -2.31
N MET A 70 -7.98 -8.73 -3.01
CA MET A 70 -7.96 -8.78 -4.47
C MET A 70 -8.67 -10.00 -5.02
N LYS A 71 -8.49 -11.17 -4.40
CA LYS A 71 -9.16 -12.41 -4.82
C LYS A 71 -10.68 -12.36 -4.62
N ASN A 72 -11.16 -11.64 -3.62
CA ASN A 72 -12.58 -11.53 -3.29
C ASN A 72 -13.29 -10.37 -4.00
N TRP A 73 -12.55 -9.40 -4.55
CA TRP A 73 -13.10 -8.28 -5.32
C TRP A 73 -12.90 -8.51 -6.82
N VAL A 74 -13.98 -8.83 -7.53
CA VAL A 74 -13.95 -8.99 -8.99
C VAL A 74 -13.61 -7.66 -9.66
N GLY A 75 -12.48 -7.60 -10.36
CA GLY A 75 -12.02 -6.40 -11.07
C GLY A 75 -11.11 -5.47 -10.27
N MET A 76 -10.57 -5.92 -9.13
CA MET A 76 -9.50 -5.20 -8.42
C MET A 76 -8.12 -5.67 -8.92
N GLU A 77 -7.27 -4.75 -9.33
CA GLU A 77 -5.87 -5.03 -9.70
C GLU A 77 -4.90 -4.04 -9.07
N ILE A 78 -3.66 -4.49 -8.87
CA ILE A 78 -2.54 -3.66 -8.42
C ILE A 78 -1.49 -3.69 -9.51
N VAL A 79 -1.20 -2.52 -10.08
CA VAL A 79 -0.36 -2.39 -11.27
C VAL A 79 0.80 -1.44 -11.02
N HIS A 80 1.91 -1.72 -11.69
CA HIS A 80 3.08 -0.87 -11.66
C HIS A 80 3.06 0.13 -12.82
N ALA A 81 3.20 1.42 -12.54
CA ALA A 81 3.38 2.47 -13.55
C ALA A 81 4.52 3.41 -13.17
N SER A 82 5.29 3.88 -14.15
CA SER A 82 6.46 4.72 -13.88
C SER A 82 6.09 6.14 -13.43
N LEU A 83 6.95 6.71 -12.57
CA LEU A 83 6.85 8.02 -11.89
C LEU A 83 6.34 9.20 -12.72
N MET A 84 6.56 9.24 -14.03
CA MET A 84 6.05 10.33 -14.89
C MET A 84 4.51 10.43 -14.87
N PHE A 85 3.81 9.32 -14.60
CA PHE A 85 2.36 9.31 -14.41
C PHE A 85 1.92 9.55 -12.95
N ASN A 86 2.80 9.34 -11.96
CA ASN A 86 2.47 9.31 -10.53
C ASN A 86 2.96 10.54 -9.73
N SER A 87 3.41 11.59 -10.43
CA SER A 87 4.00 12.80 -9.82
C SER A 87 3.09 13.50 -8.80
N PHE A 88 1.76 13.42 -8.98
CA PHE A 88 0.81 13.98 -8.02
C PHE A 88 0.79 13.20 -6.69
N THR A 89 0.82 11.87 -6.75
CA THR A 89 0.82 10.99 -5.56
C THR A 89 2.12 11.10 -4.78
N ASP A 90 3.27 11.17 -5.46
CA ASP A 90 4.59 11.35 -4.84
C ASP A 90 4.67 12.69 -4.08
N ASN A 91 4.10 13.75 -4.65
CA ASN A 91 3.99 15.03 -3.96
C ASN A 91 3.09 14.95 -2.71
N LEU A 92 1.99 14.19 -2.74
CA LEU A 92 1.13 13.99 -1.57
C LEU A 92 1.81 13.17 -0.47
N ALA A 93 2.52 12.09 -0.84
CA ALA A 93 3.28 11.27 0.11
C ALA A 93 4.40 12.08 0.79
N LYS A 94 5.12 12.91 0.02
CA LYS A 94 6.13 13.84 0.54
C LYS A 94 5.54 14.89 1.47
N LEU A 95 4.37 15.45 1.14
CA LEU A 95 3.67 16.39 2.02
C LEU A 95 3.31 15.76 3.37
N GLY A 96 2.81 14.51 3.38
CA GLY A 96 2.54 13.78 4.63
C GLY A 96 3.80 13.38 5.40
N SER A 97 4.91 13.14 4.71
CA SER A 97 6.21 12.83 5.34
C SER A 97 6.91 14.06 5.94
N CYS A 98 6.65 15.26 5.41
CA CYS A 98 7.24 16.52 5.90
C CYS A 98 6.46 17.16 7.05
N SER A 99 5.20 16.80 7.28
CA SER A 99 4.50 17.14 8.52
C SER A 99 4.99 16.23 9.64
N ASN A 100 5.68 16.81 10.64
CA ASN A 100 6.11 16.16 11.89
C ASN A 100 5.20 14.99 12.29
N GLY A 101 5.79 13.79 12.32
CA GLY A 101 5.17 12.49 12.53
C GLY A 101 3.83 12.51 13.24
N ASP A 102 2.81 12.02 12.53
CA ASP A 102 1.51 11.67 13.10
C ASP A 102 1.71 10.68 14.25
N ILE A 103 1.76 11.21 15.47
CA ILE A 103 1.51 10.42 16.68
C ILE A 103 0.02 10.09 16.63
N LEU A 104 -0.30 8.89 16.13
CA LEU A 104 -1.61 8.29 16.32
C LEU A 104 -1.81 8.04 17.82
N HIS A 105 -2.49 8.97 18.49
CA HIS A 105 -3.02 8.76 19.83
C HIS A 105 -4.22 7.82 19.74
N TRP A 106 -4.06 6.60 20.26
CA TRP A 106 -5.14 5.66 20.48
C TRP A 106 -5.77 5.92 21.85
N SER A 107 -7.08 6.18 21.89
CA SER A 107 -7.93 6.12 23.08
C SER A 107 -8.84 4.91 23.00
#